data_AF-A0A957M266-F1
#
_entry.id   AF-A0A957M266-F1
#
_cell.length_a   1.000
_cell.length_b   1.000
_cell.length_c   1.000
_cell.angle_alpha   90.00
_cell.angle_beta   90.00
_cell.angle_gamma   90.00
#
_symmetry.space_group_name_H-M   'P 1'
#
loop_
_entity.id
_entity.type
_entity.pdbx_description
1 polymer ?
#
loop_
_entity_poly.entity_id
_entity_poly.type
_entity_poly.pdbx_seq_one_letter_code
_entity_poly.pdbx_strand_id
1 'polypeptide(L)'
;RSVGFRTAVGYEFARVKGNYYTSGADSYFTLALHAMDGNYGNSPNHYKVWIQAATEKTGGKQAIVLLRAKDDATSEASTDKAEIKLTYSGSTRTIEMVGSALTFNGSTVWHAGNDGHGTLLDADKLDGQEGSYYLAASSYTAADVLAKIKTVDGPSSGLDADTIDTIDSSRIVYGQNSTGSTQKTDINWNAKSGFYSKTPGSGGGGAPSDSYYHVIEATYYSDSYYSMQFAQYFWSEALYHRVTTNSSGNKSFGSWIRIADDVSLGNGSHADAYFTGHIRAGNTGLSDAGSVSATNWFRSKGNSGWYNQDYAGGIYMTDSTWIRTYGNKGFYCNATIQSESLLVNNNASALGAWASISLSTGWANYGSGYVSARYRRFGDVVHVHGMVYCTNASYGGILNLPYQIAARYIYQPASSVQHQRVDAVPYSGYTSIQTVGGQVLNQWIMLDMIIPIY
;
A
#
# COMPACT_ATOMS: atom_id res chain seq x y z
N ARG A 1 -53.18 17.61 -108.45
CA ARG A 1 -52.78 17.98 -109.85
C ARG A 1 -51.28 17.74 -109.98
N SER A 2 -50.81 17.22 -111.11
CA SER A 2 -49.37 16.97 -111.31
C SER A 2 -48.78 17.90 -112.37
N VAL A 3 -47.65 18.53 -112.06
CA VAL A 3 -46.84 19.28 -113.01
C VAL A 3 -45.59 18.46 -113.29
N GLY A 4 -45.40 18.07 -114.53
CA GLY A 4 -44.19 17.41 -115.01
C GLY A 4 -43.29 18.43 -115.68
N PHE A 5 -42.03 18.49 -115.27
CA PHE A 5 -41.02 19.34 -115.92
C PHE A 5 -40.23 18.48 -116.90
N ARG A 6 -40.24 18.89 -118.18
CA ARG A 6 -39.59 18.17 -119.27
C ARG A 6 -38.45 18.98 -119.85
N THR A 7 -37.39 18.29 -120.24
CA THR A 7 -36.31 18.85 -121.06
C THR A 7 -36.83 19.13 -122.48
N ALA A 8 -36.13 19.99 -123.24
CA ALA A 8 -36.49 20.32 -124.62
C ALA A 8 -36.56 19.09 -125.55
N VAL A 9 -35.85 18.01 -125.21
CA VAL A 9 -35.84 16.72 -125.91
C VAL A 9 -36.90 15.72 -125.38
N GLY A 10 -37.80 16.17 -124.51
CA GLY A 10 -39.01 15.42 -124.11
C GLY A 10 -38.89 14.57 -122.85
N TYR A 11 -37.71 14.44 -122.24
CA TYR A 11 -37.51 13.69 -120.99
C TYR A 11 -38.05 14.45 -119.77
N GLU A 12 -38.92 13.82 -118.99
CA GLU A 12 -39.45 14.36 -117.73
C GLU A 12 -38.46 14.07 -116.59
N PHE A 13 -37.87 15.09 -115.98
CA PHE A 13 -36.81 14.93 -114.95
C PHE A 13 -37.29 15.23 -113.53
N ALA A 14 -38.47 15.83 -113.40
CA ALA A 14 -39.12 16.02 -112.11
C ALA A 14 -40.63 15.95 -112.30
N ARG A 15 -41.29 15.20 -111.41
CA ARG A 15 -42.74 15.20 -111.30
C ARG A 15 -43.14 15.65 -109.91
N VAL A 16 -43.85 16.77 -109.86
CA VAL A 16 -44.47 17.25 -108.64
C VAL A 16 -45.90 16.75 -108.62
N LYS A 17 -46.23 15.89 -107.65
CA LYS A 17 -47.61 15.51 -107.36
C LYS A 17 -48.04 16.22 -106.08
N GLY A 18 -48.93 17.19 -106.24
CA GLY A 18 -49.63 17.83 -105.13
C GLY A 18 -51.05 17.29 -105.04
N ASN A 19 -51.39 16.71 -103.89
CA ASN A 19 -52.77 16.38 -103.54
C ASN A 19 -53.23 17.36 -102.45
N TYR A 20 -54.35 18.02 -102.74
CA TYR A 20 -55.01 18.94 -101.83
C TYR A 20 -56.23 18.22 -101.28
N TYR A 21 -56.29 18.07 -99.97
CA TYR A 21 -57.40 17.42 -99.30
C TYR A 21 -58.03 18.44 -98.34
N THR A 22 -59.35 18.53 -98.36
CA THR A 22 -60.12 19.28 -97.37
C THR A 22 -60.91 18.31 -96.53
N SER A 23 -60.71 18.37 -95.21
CA SER A 23 -61.45 17.60 -94.22
C SER A 23 -61.71 18.49 -93.01
N GLY A 24 -62.88 19.13 -92.98
CA GLY A 24 -63.26 20.04 -91.89
C GLY A 24 -62.42 21.33 -91.87
N ALA A 25 -62.00 21.76 -90.68
CA ALA A 25 -61.30 23.02 -90.45
C ALA A 25 -59.82 23.03 -90.86
N ASP A 26 -59.25 21.86 -91.18
CA ASP A 26 -57.84 21.73 -91.54
C ASP A 26 -57.68 21.46 -93.05
N SER A 27 -56.87 22.29 -93.69
CA SER A 27 -56.40 22.09 -95.06
C SER A 27 -54.97 21.59 -95.02
N TYR A 28 -54.70 20.42 -95.59
CA TYR A 28 -53.34 19.88 -95.68
C TYR A 28 -52.94 19.68 -97.14
N PHE A 29 -51.74 20.16 -97.43
CA PHE A 29 -51.08 20.03 -98.71
C PHE A 29 -49.97 18.99 -98.58
N THR A 30 -50.05 17.92 -99.36
CA THR A 30 -48.97 16.92 -99.45
C THR A 30 -48.23 17.13 -100.76
N LEU A 31 -46.92 17.39 -100.65
CA LEU A 31 -46.01 17.56 -101.77
C LEU A 31 -45.10 16.34 -101.87
N ALA A 32 -45.38 15.46 -102.82
CA ALA A 32 -44.46 14.37 -103.15
C ALA A 32 -43.57 14.80 -104.32
N LEU A 33 -42.28 14.98 -104.05
CA LEU A 33 -41.24 15.20 -105.04
C LEU A 33 -40.52 13.87 -105.27
N HIS A 34 -40.76 13.27 -106.44
CA HIS A 34 -40.02 12.09 -106.88
C HIS A 34 -38.93 12.57 -107.85
N ALA A 35 -37.67 12.49 -107.44
CA ALA A 35 -36.57 12.49 -108.40
C ALA A 35 -36.59 11.12 -109.09
N MET A 36 -36.59 11.09 -110.42
CA MET A 36 -36.54 9.85 -111.20
C MET A 36 -35.15 9.71 -111.82
N ASP A 37 -34.62 8.49 -111.85
CA ASP A 37 -33.33 8.18 -112.49
C ASP A 37 -33.43 8.36 -114.01
N GLY A 38 -33.00 9.51 -114.51
CA GLY A 38 -32.75 9.74 -115.93
C GLY A 38 -31.29 9.42 -116.24
N ASN A 39 -31.06 8.40 -117.06
CA ASN A 39 -29.73 7.97 -117.47
C ASN A 39 -29.09 9.00 -118.44
N TYR A 40 -28.48 10.06 -117.88
CA TYR A 40 -27.61 11.00 -118.58
C TYR A 40 -26.16 10.61 -118.27
N GLY A 41 -25.32 10.44 -119.30
CA GLY A 41 -23.99 9.84 -119.17
C GLY A 41 -23.10 10.40 -118.05
N ASN A 42 -22.46 9.48 -117.32
CA ASN A 42 -21.27 9.64 -116.46
C ASN A 42 -21.18 10.90 -115.57
N SER A 43 -22.19 11.16 -114.76
CA SER A 43 -22.01 11.89 -113.48
C SER A 43 -22.89 11.24 -112.39
N PRO A 44 -22.36 10.94 -111.20
CA PRO A 44 -23.18 10.47 -110.09
C PRO A 44 -24.24 11.53 -109.77
N ASN A 45 -25.51 11.19 -109.93
CA ASN A 45 -26.63 12.09 -109.71
C ASN A 45 -26.74 12.44 -108.22
N HIS A 46 -26.45 13.70 -107.86
CA HIS A 46 -26.69 14.23 -106.51
C HIS A 46 -28.06 14.92 -106.45
N TYR A 47 -28.96 14.44 -105.59
CA TYR A 47 -30.30 15.00 -105.45
C TYR A 47 -30.40 15.91 -104.22
N LYS A 48 -30.50 17.23 -104.44
CA LYS A 48 -30.95 18.18 -103.41
C LYS A 48 -32.47 18.19 -103.37
N VAL A 49 -33.07 17.41 -102.47
CA VAL A 49 -34.53 17.42 -102.28
C VAL A 49 -34.89 18.41 -101.17
N TRP A 50 -35.50 19.53 -101.54
CA TRP A 50 -36.10 20.47 -100.59
C TRP A 50 -37.59 20.14 -100.45
N ILE A 51 -37.99 19.54 -99.34
CA ILE A 51 -39.41 19.37 -99.02
C ILE A 51 -39.79 20.45 -98.00
N GLN A 52 -40.47 21.49 -98.46
CA GLN A 52 -41.12 22.46 -97.59
C GLN A 52 -42.60 22.08 -97.51
N ALA A 53 -42.99 21.37 -96.46
CA ALA A 53 -44.40 21.24 -96.10
C ALA A 53 -44.77 22.47 -95.24
N ALA A 54 -45.48 23.43 -95.83
CA ALA A 54 -46.12 24.50 -95.10
C ALA A 54 -47.62 24.19 -95.00
N THR A 55 -48.16 24.12 -93.78
CA THR A 55 -49.62 24.15 -93.53
C THR A 55 -50.02 25.58 -93.15
N GLU A 56 -51.10 26.09 -93.77
CA GLU A 56 -51.66 27.40 -93.47
C GLU A 56 -52.51 27.37 -92.18
N LYS A 57 -51.92 27.91 -91.11
CA LYS A 57 -52.48 28.63 -89.95
C LYS A 57 -53.92 28.34 -89.48
N THR A 58 -54.06 27.62 -88.37
CA THR A 58 -54.82 28.08 -87.19
C THR A 58 -54.11 27.59 -85.92
N GLY A 59 -53.51 28.51 -85.13
CA GLY A 59 -52.92 28.19 -83.82
C GLY A 59 -51.46 27.70 -83.80
N GLY A 60 -50.50 28.56 -84.13
CA GLY A 60 -49.14 28.56 -83.55
C GLY A 60 -48.20 27.37 -83.74
N LYS A 61 -48.55 26.34 -84.53
CA LYS A 61 -47.75 25.11 -84.68
C LYS A 61 -47.43 24.85 -86.14
N GLN A 62 -46.23 25.25 -86.58
CA GLN A 62 -45.63 24.78 -87.83
C GLN A 62 -44.73 23.58 -87.49
N ALA A 63 -44.59 22.61 -88.39
CA ALA A 63 -43.57 21.58 -88.34
C ALA A 63 -42.90 21.56 -89.71
N ILE A 64 -41.76 22.24 -89.82
CA ILE A 64 -40.93 22.21 -91.02
C ILE A 64 -39.96 21.05 -90.85
N VAL A 65 -39.95 20.08 -91.76
CA VAL A 65 -38.95 18.99 -91.80
C VAL A 65 -38.03 19.28 -92.98
N LEU A 66 -36.82 19.78 -92.70
CA LEU A 66 -35.77 19.84 -93.73
C LEU A 66 -34.92 18.58 -93.61
N LEU A 67 -34.87 17.78 -94.67
CA LEU A 67 -33.92 16.66 -94.81
C LEU A 67 -32.77 17.14 -95.70
N ARG A 68 -31.56 17.19 -95.15
CA ARG A 68 -30.34 17.51 -95.90
C ARG A 68 -29.31 16.42 -95.63
N ALA A 69 -28.84 15.76 -96.69
CA ALA A 69 -27.60 14.99 -96.67
C ALA A 69 -26.57 15.76 -97.50
N LYS A 70 -25.40 16.05 -96.92
CA LYS A 70 -24.25 16.59 -97.62
C LYS A 70 -23.09 15.62 -97.40
N ASP A 71 -22.64 15.03 -98.49
CA ASP A 71 -21.40 14.25 -98.57
C ASP A 71 -20.40 15.13 -99.33
N ASP A 72 -19.37 15.63 -98.63
CA ASP A 72 -18.34 16.54 -99.16
C ASP A 72 -17.01 15.76 -99.26
N ALA A 73 -17.03 14.60 -99.91
CA ALA A 73 -15.84 13.77 -100.13
C ALA A 73 -14.86 14.41 -101.13
N THR A 74 -14.09 15.42 -100.68
CA THR A 74 -12.83 15.86 -101.33
C THR A 74 -11.70 16.20 -100.36
N SER A 75 -11.81 15.88 -99.05
CA SER A 75 -10.72 16.09 -98.08
C SER A 75 -11.01 15.33 -96.77
N GLU A 76 -10.02 14.60 -96.24
CA GLU A 76 -10.08 13.71 -95.05
C GLU A 76 -10.36 14.39 -93.69
N ALA A 77 -11.18 15.45 -93.65
CA ALA A 77 -11.67 16.04 -92.41
C ALA A 77 -13.06 16.69 -92.57
N SER A 78 -13.87 16.23 -93.53
CA SER A 78 -15.23 16.73 -93.74
C SER A 78 -16.23 15.95 -92.88
N THR A 79 -16.84 16.65 -91.93
CA THR A 79 -17.99 16.18 -91.14
C THR A 79 -19.18 15.93 -92.06
N ASP A 80 -19.37 14.70 -92.50
CA ASP A 80 -20.61 14.30 -93.15
C ASP A 80 -21.75 14.52 -92.19
N LYS A 81 -22.69 15.37 -92.62
CA LYS A 81 -23.77 15.88 -91.79
C LYS A 81 -25.10 15.60 -92.46
N ALA A 82 -25.89 14.77 -91.80
CA ALA A 82 -27.30 14.62 -92.09
C ALA A 82 -28.10 15.32 -91.00
N GLU A 83 -28.84 16.38 -91.35
CA GLU A 83 -29.66 17.13 -90.40
C GLU A 83 -31.14 16.98 -90.68
N ILE A 84 -31.90 16.83 -89.59
CA ILE A 84 -33.35 17.03 -89.53
C ILE A 84 -33.59 18.24 -88.65
N LYS A 85 -34.01 19.35 -89.27
CA LYS A 85 -34.50 20.51 -88.53
C LYS A 85 -36.00 20.38 -88.37
N LEU A 86 -36.45 20.43 -87.12
CA LEU A 86 -37.85 20.45 -86.72
C LEU A 86 -38.11 21.80 -86.05
N THR A 87 -38.77 22.72 -86.76
CA THR A 87 -39.23 23.97 -86.16
C THR A 87 -40.64 23.77 -85.65
N TYR A 88 -40.87 23.96 -84.35
CA TYR A 88 -42.19 23.89 -83.72
C TYR A 88 -42.40 25.09 -82.78
N SER A 89 -43.52 25.81 -82.96
CA SER A 89 -43.91 26.98 -82.15
C SER A 89 -42.80 28.04 -81.98
N GLY A 90 -42.08 28.34 -83.07
CA GLY A 90 -41.04 29.38 -83.10
C GLY A 90 -39.65 28.95 -82.62
N SER A 91 -39.49 27.73 -82.12
CA SER A 91 -38.18 27.16 -81.76
C SER A 91 -37.75 26.10 -82.77
N THR A 92 -36.51 26.19 -83.25
CA THR A 92 -35.91 25.17 -84.12
C THR A 92 -35.11 24.19 -83.28
N ARG A 93 -35.44 22.90 -83.42
CA ARG A 93 -34.65 21.80 -82.90
C ARG A 93 -33.92 21.12 -84.04
N THR A 94 -32.65 20.80 -83.87
CA THR A 94 -31.82 20.13 -84.89
C THR A 94 -31.42 18.77 -84.37
N ILE A 95 -31.80 17.71 -85.08
CA ILE A 95 -31.19 16.39 -84.92
C ILE A 95 -30.14 16.27 -86.01
N GLU A 96 -28.88 16.07 -85.66
CA GLU A 96 -27.78 16.02 -86.62
C GLU A 96 -26.94 14.76 -86.38
N MET A 97 -26.70 13.98 -87.42
CA MET A 97 -25.61 13.01 -87.43
C MET A 97 -24.33 13.76 -87.79
N VAL A 98 -23.33 13.77 -86.90
CA VAL A 98 -22.02 14.38 -87.14
C VAL A 98 -20.98 13.26 -87.04
N GLY A 99 -20.46 12.81 -88.19
CA GLY A 99 -19.63 11.60 -88.22
C GLY A 99 -20.41 10.38 -87.69
N SER A 100 -19.91 9.73 -86.64
CA SER A 100 -20.55 8.57 -86.01
C SER A 100 -21.49 8.90 -84.83
N ALA A 101 -21.65 10.18 -84.46
CA ALA A 101 -22.47 10.59 -83.32
C ALA A 101 -23.81 11.21 -83.75
N LEU A 102 -24.87 10.91 -83.01
CA LEU A 102 -26.14 11.62 -83.11
C LEU A 102 -26.13 12.78 -82.12
N THR A 103 -26.49 13.99 -82.56
CA THR A 103 -26.59 15.18 -81.72
C THR A 103 -27.99 15.79 -81.78
N PHE A 104 -28.43 16.41 -80.68
CA PHE A 104 -29.66 17.16 -80.55
C PHE A 104 -29.34 18.58 -80.09
N ASN A 105 -29.61 19.57 -80.94
CA ASN A 105 -29.21 20.98 -80.76
C ASN A 105 -27.71 21.18 -80.46
N GLY A 106 -26.86 20.36 -81.06
CA GLY A 106 -25.41 20.39 -80.84
C GLY A 106 -24.92 19.61 -79.63
N SER A 107 -25.80 19.05 -78.80
CA SER A 107 -25.42 18.14 -77.70
C SER A 107 -25.49 16.69 -78.17
N THR A 108 -24.45 15.90 -77.91
CA THR A 108 -24.45 14.45 -78.19
C THR A 108 -25.62 13.76 -77.48
N VAL A 109 -26.36 12.92 -78.21
CA VAL A 109 -27.47 12.14 -77.67
C VAL A 109 -26.92 10.86 -77.06
N TRP A 110 -27.32 10.55 -75.82
CA TRP A 110 -26.97 9.31 -75.15
C TRP A 110 -27.61 8.10 -75.85
N HIS A 111 -26.84 7.02 -75.99
CA HIS A 111 -27.30 5.70 -76.43
C HIS A 111 -26.41 4.61 -75.82
N ALA A 112 -26.88 3.36 -75.73
CA ALA A 112 -26.12 2.26 -75.10
C ALA A 112 -24.71 2.06 -75.70
N GLY A 113 -24.51 2.34 -77.00
CA GLY A 113 -23.20 2.30 -77.65
C GLY A 113 -22.22 3.44 -77.31
N ASN A 114 -22.65 4.50 -76.61
CA ASN A 114 -21.82 5.61 -76.14
C ASN A 114 -21.90 5.80 -74.61
N ASP A 115 -22.31 4.74 -73.90
CA ASP A 115 -22.33 4.67 -72.45
C ASP A 115 -20.99 4.08 -71.96
N GLY A 116 -19.98 4.94 -71.79
CA GLY A 116 -18.66 4.50 -71.36
C GLY A 116 -17.57 5.58 -71.38
N HIS A 117 -16.36 5.17 -70.98
CA HIS A 117 -15.22 6.04 -70.77
C HIS A 117 -14.84 6.87 -72.01
N GLY A 118 -14.65 8.18 -71.83
CA GLY A 118 -14.24 9.11 -72.89
C GLY A 118 -15.38 9.80 -73.64
N THR A 119 -16.63 9.62 -73.21
CA THR A 119 -17.83 10.17 -73.88
C THR A 119 -18.25 11.56 -73.38
N LEU A 120 -17.56 12.09 -72.37
CA LEU A 120 -17.84 13.39 -71.72
C LEU A 120 -19.26 13.51 -71.14
N LEU A 121 -20.00 12.39 -71.04
CA LEU A 121 -21.28 12.29 -70.36
C LEU A 121 -21.00 11.89 -68.90
N ASP A 122 -21.59 12.62 -67.95
CA ASP A 122 -21.28 12.56 -66.51
C ASP A 122 -21.65 11.23 -65.79
N ALA A 123 -21.80 10.12 -66.51
CA ALA A 123 -22.10 8.80 -65.94
C ALA A 123 -20.92 8.22 -65.12
N ASP A 124 -19.69 8.72 -65.35
CA ASP A 124 -18.47 8.21 -64.73
C ASP A 124 -18.04 8.96 -63.44
N LYS A 125 -18.74 10.04 -63.06
CA LYS A 125 -18.41 10.88 -61.90
C LYS A 125 -19.49 10.82 -60.83
N LEU A 126 -19.24 10.07 -59.77
CA LEU A 126 -19.97 10.24 -58.51
C LEU A 126 -19.39 11.48 -57.81
N ASP A 127 -20.24 12.41 -57.34
CA ASP A 127 -19.84 13.65 -56.64
C ASP A 127 -18.70 14.47 -57.29
N GLY A 128 -18.59 14.43 -58.62
CA GLY A 128 -17.56 15.17 -59.37
C GLY A 128 -16.16 14.53 -59.33
N GLN A 129 -16.04 13.30 -58.84
CA GLN A 129 -14.77 12.57 -58.74
C GLN A 129 -14.77 11.31 -59.61
N GLU A 130 -13.64 11.06 -60.26
CA GLU A 130 -13.41 9.84 -61.05
C GLU A 130 -13.27 8.62 -60.12
N GLY A 131 -13.51 7.40 -60.62
CA GLY A 131 -13.48 6.17 -59.80
C GLY A 131 -12.20 5.95 -58.99
N SER A 132 -11.05 6.47 -59.43
CA SER A 132 -9.77 6.40 -58.71
C SER A 132 -9.69 7.28 -57.45
N TYR A 133 -10.62 8.21 -57.27
CA TYR A 133 -10.70 9.03 -56.06
C TYR A 133 -11.18 8.22 -54.85
N TYR A 134 -12.04 7.24 -55.08
CA TYR A 134 -12.65 6.44 -54.02
C TYR A 134 -11.79 5.22 -53.68
N LEU A 135 -11.58 5.00 -52.39
CA LEU A 135 -10.97 3.78 -51.90
C LEU A 135 -11.98 2.64 -52.02
N ALA A 136 -11.65 1.60 -52.80
CA ALA A 136 -12.48 0.41 -52.89
C ALA A 136 -12.62 -0.24 -51.50
N ALA A 137 -13.86 -0.56 -51.09
CA ALA A 137 -14.13 -1.14 -49.77
C ALA A 137 -13.36 -2.45 -49.52
N SER A 138 -13.16 -3.27 -50.56
CA SER A 138 -12.34 -4.48 -50.49
C SER A 138 -10.85 -4.21 -50.29
N SER A 139 -10.39 -3.01 -50.66
CA SER A 139 -9.00 -2.55 -50.49
C SER A 139 -8.78 -1.80 -49.18
N TYR A 140 -9.84 -1.57 -48.38
CA TYR A 140 -9.71 -1.06 -47.03
C TYR A 140 -9.80 -2.21 -46.03
N THR A 141 -8.67 -2.85 -45.80
CA THR A 141 -8.56 -4.01 -44.93
C THR A 141 -8.32 -3.61 -43.47
N ALA A 142 -8.48 -4.56 -42.55
CA ALA A 142 -8.06 -4.36 -41.16
C ALA A 142 -6.57 -4.01 -41.03
N ALA A 143 -5.72 -4.46 -41.98
CA ALA A 143 -4.30 -4.11 -41.99
C ALA A 143 -4.08 -2.63 -42.33
N ASP A 144 -4.86 -2.06 -43.26
CA ASP A 144 -4.80 -0.63 -43.60
C ASP A 144 -5.27 0.24 -42.43
N VAL A 145 -6.33 -0.18 -41.74
CA VAL A 145 -6.82 0.47 -40.51
C VAL A 145 -5.72 0.46 -39.44
N LEU A 146 -5.10 -0.71 -39.19
CA LEU A 146 -4.03 -0.84 -38.21
C LEU A 146 -2.81 0.02 -38.57
N ALA A 147 -2.41 0.06 -39.85
CA ALA A 147 -1.28 0.86 -40.30
C ALA A 147 -1.53 2.36 -40.05
N LYS A 148 -2.73 2.86 -40.37
CA LYS A 148 -3.12 4.24 -40.09
C LYS A 148 -3.15 4.54 -38.58
N ILE A 149 -3.77 3.66 -37.78
CA ILE A 149 -3.87 3.83 -36.32
C ILE A 149 -2.49 3.83 -35.66
N LYS A 150 -1.57 2.94 -36.09
CA LYS A 150 -0.19 2.91 -35.56
C LYS A 150 0.57 4.22 -35.77
N THR A 151 0.31 4.96 -36.85
CA THR A 151 1.00 6.25 -37.09
C THR A 151 0.54 7.37 -36.18
N VAL A 152 -0.65 7.22 -35.60
CA VAL A 152 -1.19 8.19 -34.65
C VAL A 152 -1.11 7.67 -33.22
N ASP A 153 -0.63 6.46 -32.96
CA ASP A 153 -0.50 5.88 -31.62
C ASP A 153 0.56 6.63 -30.79
N GLY A 154 0.16 7.09 -29.60
CA GLY A 154 1.00 7.86 -28.68
C GLY A 154 0.24 8.80 -27.73
N PRO A 155 0.94 9.49 -26.81
CA PRO A 155 0.37 10.13 -25.61
C PRO A 155 -0.65 11.27 -25.83
N SER A 156 -0.88 11.69 -27.07
CA SER A 156 -1.78 12.79 -27.45
C SER A 156 -2.76 12.42 -28.57
N SER A 157 -2.83 11.13 -28.90
CA SER A 157 -3.62 10.60 -30.01
C SER A 157 -5.12 10.53 -29.77
N GLY A 158 -5.54 10.51 -28.49
CA GLY A 158 -6.90 10.15 -28.08
C GLY A 158 -7.21 8.65 -28.19
N LEU A 159 -6.24 7.82 -28.57
CA LEU A 159 -6.30 6.36 -28.56
C LEU A 159 -5.73 5.85 -27.24
N ASP A 160 -6.51 5.11 -26.47
CA ASP A 160 -6.14 4.56 -25.15
C ASP A 160 -5.33 3.25 -25.28
N ALA A 161 -4.34 3.23 -26.19
CA ALA A 161 -3.61 2.00 -26.55
C ALA A 161 -2.36 1.75 -25.69
N ASP A 162 -1.74 2.81 -25.15
CA ASP A 162 -0.58 2.78 -24.25
C ASP A 162 -0.90 3.26 -22.82
N THR A 163 -2.11 3.77 -22.62
CA THR A 163 -2.68 4.17 -21.34
C THR A 163 -3.62 3.08 -20.80
N ILE A 164 -3.69 2.93 -19.48
CA ILE A 164 -4.80 2.21 -18.84
C ILE A 164 -5.79 3.29 -18.41
N ASP A 165 -6.90 3.45 -19.12
CA ASP A 165 -7.95 4.43 -18.79
C ASP A 165 -7.36 5.84 -18.63
N THR A 166 -6.67 6.34 -19.67
CA THR A 166 -5.97 7.65 -19.69
C THR A 166 -4.78 7.78 -18.71
N ILE A 167 -4.45 6.72 -17.97
CA ILE A 167 -3.27 6.68 -17.10
C ILE A 167 -2.06 6.21 -17.90
N ASP A 168 -1.10 7.12 -18.16
CA ASP A 168 0.23 6.77 -18.67
C ASP A 168 0.85 5.64 -17.86
N SER A 169 1.32 4.61 -18.56
CA SER A 169 1.86 3.38 -17.95
C SER A 169 3.02 3.63 -16.99
N SER A 170 3.72 4.78 -17.08
CA SER A 170 4.75 5.18 -16.11
C SER A 170 4.22 5.51 -14.71
N ARG A 171 2.90 5.74 -14.58
CA ARG A 171 2.22 6.02 -13.31
C ARG A 171 1.70 4.76 -12.59
N ILE A 172 1.81 3.61 -13.23
CA ILE A 172 1.41 2.32 -12.68
C ILE A 172 2.60 1.74 -11.89
N VAL A 173 2.30 0.99 -10.82
CA VAL A 173 3.32 0.31 -10.01
C VAL A 173 4.22 -0.54 -10.91
N TYR A 174 5.54 -0.34 -10.79
CA TYR A 174 6.53 -0.82 -11.74
C TYR A 174 6.80 -2.34 -11.64
N GLY A 175 6.74 -3.04 -12.78
CA GLY A 175 7.12 -4.45 -12.95
C GLY A 175 7.59 -4.72 -14.40
N GLN A 176 8.71 -5.43 -14.58
CA GLN A 176 9.37 -5.57 -15.90
C GLN A 176 9.00 -6.84 -16.68
N ASN A 177 8.46 -7.86 -16.01
CA ASN A 177 8.15 -9.15 -16.62
C ASN A 177 6.64 -9.44 -16.62
N SER A 178 6.24 -10.55 -17.25
CA SER A 178 4.84 -10.99 -17.29
C SER A 178 4.22 -11.27 -15.91
N THR A 179 5.04 -11.41 -14.87
CA THR A 179 4.60 -11.59 -13.48
C THR A 179 4.48 -10.27 -12.70
N GLY A 180 4.73 -9.13 -13.35
CA GLY A 180 4.63 -7.80 -12.72
C GLY A 180 5.73 -7.51 -11.70
N SER A 181 6.88 -8.22 -11.74
CA SER A 181 8.00 -8.03 -10.83
C SER A 181 9.28 -7.65 -11.59
N THR A 182 10.18 -6.92 -10.93
CA THR A 182 11.51 -6.58 -11.43
C THR A 182 12.58 -7.29 -10.60
N GLN A 183 13.47 -8.06 -11.25
CA GLN A 183 14.61 -8.63 -10.54
C GLN A 183 15.64 -7.53 -10.25
N LYS A 184 16.06 -7.40 -9.00
CA LYS A 184 17.05 -6.42 -8.56
C LYS A 184 18.25 -7.11 -7.95
N THR A 185 19.43 -6.86 -8.50
CA THR A 185 20.69 -7.42 -8.01
C THR A 185 21.12 -6.76 -6.71
N ASP A 186 21.09 -5.42 -6.64
CA ASP A 186 21.36 -4.65 -5.42
C ASP A 186 20.10 -3.90 -4.97
N ILE A 187 19.58 -4.26 -3.79
CA ILE A 187 18.38 -3.61 -3.24
C ILE A 187 18.71 -2.45 -2.29
N ASN A 188 19.99 -2.12 -2.04
CA ASN A 188 20.41 -1.00 -1.17
C ASN A 188 20.08 0.38 -1.74
N TRP A 189 19.92 0.51 -3.05
CA TRP A 189 19.60 1.78 -3.68
C TRP A 189 18.12 1.88 -3.97
N ASN A 190 17.50 3.04 -3.79
CA ASN A 190 16.11 3.23 -4.18
C ASN A 190 15.90 3.20 -5.71
N ALA A 191 14.68 2.88 -6.10
CA ALA A 191 14.16 2.73 -7.43
C ALA A 191 12.72 3.30 -7.48
N LYS A 192 12.02 3.13 -8.60
CA LYS A 192 10.61 3.53 -8.70
C LYS A 192 9.74 2.70 -7.74
N SER A 193 8.60 3.24 -7.32
CA SER A 193 7.64 2.44 -6.56
C SER A 193 7.21 1.20 -7.36
N GLY A 194 7.29 0.00 -6.76
CA GLY A 194 7.25 -1.24 -7.54
C GLY A 194 7.29 -2.53 -6.73
N PHE A 195 7.09 -3.63 -7.45
CA PHE A 195 7.29 -4.98 -6.94
C PHE A 195 8.61 -5.55 -7.46
N TYR A 196 9.45 -5.99 -6.53
CA TYR A 196 10.81 -6.45 -6.81
C TYR A 196 11.04 -7.85 -6.29
N SER A 197 11.94 -8.57 -6.96
CA SER A 197 12.46 -9.85 -6.50
C SER A 197 13.97 -9.77 -6.37
N LYS A 198 14.49 -10.25 -5.23
CA LYS A 198 15.92 -10.44 -5.01
C LYS A 198 16.20 -11.93 -5.00
N THR A 199 17.25 -12.33 -5.71
CA THR A 199 17.75 -13.71 -5.74
C THR A 199 19.16 -13.77 -5.13
N PRO A 200 19.60 -14.92 -4.59
CA PRO A 200 20.96 -15.08 -4.09
C PRO A 200 22.00 -14.93 -5.21
N GLY A 201 23.23 -14.53 -4.84
CA GLY A 201 24.39 -14.48 -5.74
C GLY A 201 24.37 -13.42 -6.84
N SER A 202 23.29 -12.63 -6.95
CA SER A 202 23.18 -11.56 -7.95
C SER A 202 23.88 -10.28 -7.49
N GLY A 203 25.23 -10.25 -7.59
CA GLY A 203 26.07 -9.05 -7.78
C GLY A 203 25.71 -7.73 -7.08
N GLY A 204 25.16 -7.75 -5.87
CA GLY A 204 24.67 -6.59 -5.16
C GLY A 204 24.14 -7.00 -3.80
N GLY A 205 24.70 -6.41 -2.74
CA GLY A 205 24.33 -6.72 -1.36
C GLY A 205 22.98 -6.14 -0.98
N GLY A 206 22.67 -6.19 0.31
CA GLY A 206 21.60 -5.36 0.86
C GLY A 206 20.27 -6.03 1.10
N ALA A 207 20.14 -7.34 0.91
CA ALA A 207 19.08 -8.11 1.55
C ALA A 207 19.50 -8.51 2.98
N PRO A 208 18.55 -8.85 3.87
CA PRO A 208 18.88 -9.30 5.23
C PRO A 208 19.81 -10.54 5.25
N SER A 209 19.75 -11.37 4.20
CA SER A 209 20.67 -12.50 3.95
C SER A 209 20.83 -12.73 2.45
N ASP A 210 21.83 -13.51 2.03
CA ASP A 210 21.99 -13.91 0.62
C ASP A 210 20.99 -15.02 0.26
N SER A 211 19.75 -14.62 -0.03
CA SER A 211 18.68 -15.55 -0.38
C SER A 211 17.57 -14.86 -1.19
N TYR A 212 16.44 -15.55 -1.36
CA TYR A 212 15.30 -15.07 -2.15
C TYR A 212 14.37 -14.19 -1.31
N TYR A 213 14.06 -12.97 -1.79
CA TYR A 213 13.16 -12.03 -1.13
C TYR A 213 12.16 -11.39 -2.09
N HIS A 214 10.90 -11.29 -1.64
CA HIS A 214 9.89 -10.44 -2.27
C HIS A 214 10.01 -9.06 -1.66
N VAL A 215 10.16 -8.04 -2.50
CA VAL A 215 10.40 -6.67 -2.03
C VAL A 215 9.32 -5.74 -2.58
N ILE A 216 8.71 -4.95 -1.70
CA ILE A 216 7.82 -3.85 -2.08
C ILE A 216 8.57 -2.57 -1.75
N GLU A 217 8.71 -1.69 -2.74
CA GLU A 217 9.32 -0.39 -2.57
C GLU A 217 8.32 0.71 -2.87
N ALA A 218 8.25 1.70 -1.97
CA ALA A 218 7.46 2.90 -2.17
C ALA A 218 8.36 4.12 -2.04
N THR A 219 8.50 4.86 -3.13
CA THR A 219 9.27 6.09 -3.24
C THR A 219 8.33 7.28 -3.20
N TYR A 220 8.71 8.31 -2.44
CA TYR A 220 7.96 9.56 -2.33
C TYR A 220 7.74 10.22 -3.70
N TYR A 221 6.71 11.06 -3.82
CA TYR A 221 6.20 11.61 -5.09
C TYR A 221 7.23 12.37 -5.96
N SER A 222 8.36 12.80 -5.38
CA SER A 222 9.45 13.46 -6.12
C SER A 222 10.63 12.51 -6.34
N ASP A 223 11.55 12.88 -7.24
CA ASP A 223 12.89 12.25 -7.35
C ASP A 223 13.75 12.35 -6.07
N SER A 224 13.15 12.83 -4.98
CA SER A 224 13.73 12.87 -3.66
C SER A 224 13.99 11.45 -3.15
N TYR A 225 15.15 11.34 -2.52
CA TYR A 225 15.78 10.16 -1.95
C TYR A 225 14.97 9.44 -0.86
N TYR A 226 13.70 9.77 -0.65
CA TYR A 226 12.87 9.27 0.44
C TYR A 226 12.04 8.08 -0.02
N SER A 227 12.48 6.89 0.37
CA SER A 227 11.80 5.65 0.04
C SER A 227 11.71 4.75 1.26
N MET A 228 10.72 3.86 1.24
CA MET A 228 10.59 2.75 2.18
C MET A 228 10.59 1.42 1.42
N GLN A 229 11.13 0.39 2.06
CA GLN A 229 11.08 -0.98 1.57
C GLN A 229 10.47 -1.91 2.61
N PHE A 230 9.70 -2.88 2.12
CA PHE A 230 9.38 -4.11 2.81
C PHE A 230 10.04 -5.28 2.07
N ALA A 231 10.62 -6.23 2.79
CA ALA A 231 11.19 -7.45 2.22
C ALA A 231 10.70 -8.68 2.98
N GLN A 232 10.01 -9.59 2.30
CA GLN A 232 9.59 -10.88 2.83
C GLN A 232 10.56 -11.97 2.38
N TYR A 233 11.06 -12.76 3.31
CA TYR A 233 11.85 -13.94 2.96
C TYR A 233 10.96 -14.99 2.29
N PHE A 234 11.41 -15.57 1.17
CA PHE A 234 10.61 -16.55 0.41
C PHE A 234 10.27 -17.81 1.20
N TRP A 235 11.18 -18.25 2.09
CA TRP A 235 11.12 -19.56 2.72
C TRP A 235 10.71 -19.53 4.19
N SER A 236 10.36 -18.36 4.73
CA SER A 236 9.83 -18.23 6.08
C SER A 236 8.90 -17.02 6.19
N GLU A 237 8.32 -16.82 7.37
CA GLU A 237 7.46 -15.68 7.69
C GLU A 237 8.26 -14.42 8.08
N ALA A 238 9.59 -14.39 7.89
CA ALA A 238 10.41 -13.24 8.23
C ALA A 238 10.15 -12.04 7.30
N LEU A 239 9.45 -11.04 7.84
CA LEU A 239 9.20 -9.74 7.20
C LEU A 239 10.18 -8.69 7.72
N TYR A 240 10.74 -7.89 6.82
CA TYR A 240 11.66 -6.81 7.14
C TYR A 240 11.18 -5.50 6.55
N HIS A 241 11.55 -4.38 7.16
CA HIS A 241 11.40 -3.04 6.60
C HIS A 241 12.62 -2.16 6.84
N ARG A 242 12.72 -1.12 6.03
CA ARG A 242 13.70 -0.05 6.19
C ARG A 242 13.28 1.19 5.44
N VAL A 243 13.96 2.30 5.74
CA VAL A 243 13.82 3.56 5.03
C VAL A 243 15.18 4.02 4.53
N THR A 244 15.18 4.90 3.53
CA THR A 244 16.37 5.60 3.07
C THR A 244 16.97 6.44 4.18
N THR A 245 18.30 6.46 4.29
CA THR A 245 18.98 7.31 5.27
C THR A 245 18.75 8.78 4.93
N ASN A 246 18.35 9.59 5.91
CA ASN A 246 18.03 11.00 5.72
C ASN A 246 19.30 11.83 5.45
N SER A 247 19.77 11.80 4.21
CA SER A 247 20.91 12.60 3.75
C SER A 247 20.60 13.08 2.35
N SER A 248 20.53 14.41 2.18
CA SER A 248 20.24 15.08 0.91
C SER A 248 21.18 14.55 -0.19
N GLY A 249 20.66 13.76 -1.14
CA GLY A 249 21.48 13.15 -2.19
C GLY A 249 21.66 11.63 -2.09
N ASN A 250 21.39 11.02 -0.94
CA ASN A 250 21.71 9.61 -0.71
C ASN A 250 20.53 8.68 -0.99
N LYS A 251 20.58 7.96 -2.12
CA LYS A 251 19.58 6.94 -2.52
C LYS A 251 19.70 5.63 -1.74
N SER A 252 20.61 5.54 -0.77
CA SER A 252 20.85 4.33 0.00
C SER A 252 19.80 4.12 1.09
N PHE A 253 19.35 2.88 1.22
CA PHE A 253 18.61 2.41 2.39
C PHE A 253 19.53 2.23 3.60
N GLY A 254 18.96 2.41 4.79
CA GLY A 254 19.59 2.04 6.04
C GLY A 254 19.60 0.52 6.29
N SER A 255 19.88 0.14 7.53
CA SER A 255 19.84 -1.25 7.96
C SER A 255 18.40 -1.79 7.96
N TRP A 256 18.25 -3.11 7.75
CA TRP A 256 16.97 -3.79 7.87
C TRP A 256 16.53 -3.92 9.33
N ILE A 257 15.23 -3.72 9.54
CA ILE A 257 14.55 -4.00 10.80
C ILE A 257 13.53 -5.11 10.52
N ARG A 258 13.42 -6.12 11.38
CA ARG A 258 12.45 -7.21 11.25
C ARG A 258 11.11 -6.83 11.90
N ILE A 259 9.97 -7.13 11.27
CA ILE A 259 8.61 -6.72 11.71
C ILE A 259 7.90 -7.79 12.58
N ALA A 260 8.19 -9.09 12.42
CA ALA A 260 7.74 -10.18 13.31
C ALA A 260 8.53 -11.47 12.99
N ASP A 261 8.93 -12.31 13.96
CA ASP A 261 8.15 -13.16 14.88
C ASP A 261 8.51 -12.96 16.36
N ASP A 262 9.79 -12.76 16.66
CA ASP A 262 10.33 -12.24 17.90
C ASP A 262 10.86 -10.82 17.62
N VAL A 263 10.69 -9.89 18.56
CA VAL A 263 11.62 -8.76 18.67
C VAL A 263 12.95 -9.34 19.19
N SER A 264 13.61 -10.14 18.36
CA SER A 264 14.94 -10.67 18.58
C SER A 264 15.91 -9.54 18.28
N LEU A 265 16.12 -8.68 19.27
CA LEU A 265 17.20 -7.71 19.30
C LEU A 265 18.50 -8.53 19.45
N GLY A 266 19.10 -8.89 18.32
CA GLY A 266 20.25 -9.79 18.27
C GLY A 266 21.41 -9.33 19.15
N ASN A 267 22.29 -10.28 19.48
CA ASN A 267 23.54 -10.02 20.20
C ASN A 267 24.47 -9.12 19.34
N GLY A 268 24.31 -7.81 19.46
CA GLY A 268 25.06 -6.83 18.68
C GLY A 268 24.65 -5.40 19.00
N SER A 269 25.34 -4.80 19.96
CA SER A 269 25.62 -3.38 20.26
C SER A 269 24.61 -2.24 20.03
N HIS A 270 23.48 -2.36 19.34
CA HIS A 270 22.53 -1.27 19.16
C HIS A 270 21.10 -1.78 18.96
N ALA A 271 20.38 -1.99 20.06
CA ALA A 271 18.96 -2.29 19.98
C ALA A 271 18.23 -1.83 21.25
N ASP A 272 18.16 -0.52 21.45
CA ASP A 272 17.20 0.05 22.39
C ASP A 272 15.82 0.02 21.74
N ALA A 273 14.92 -0.83 22.24
CA ALA A 273 13.50 -0.78 21.88
C ALA A 273 12.79 0.22 22.80
N TYR A 274 12.48 1.40 22.28
CA TYR A 274 11.73 2.42 22.99
C TYR A 274 10.22 2.16 22.90
N PHE A 275 9.65 1.63 23.98
CA PHE A 275 8.20 1.52 24.12
C PHE A 275 7.67 2.74 24.88
N THR A 276 6.77 3.51 24.27
CA THR A 276 6.10 4.64 24.93
C THR A 276 4.93 4.22 25.84
N GLY A 277 4.63 2.92 25.87
CA GLY A 277 3.54 2.31 26.64
C GLY A 277 3.98 1.14 27.51
N HIS A 278 3.01 0.29 27.89
CA HIS A 278 3.29 -0.89 28.70
C HIS A 278 3.94 -2.01 27.89
N ILE A 279 4.98 -2.63 28.44
CA ILE A 279 5.46 -3.94 27.99
C ILE A 279 4.64 -5.01 28.72
N ARG A 280 3.86 -5.80 27.98
CA ARG A 280 3.17 -6.99 28.50
C ARG A 280 3.92 -8.23 28.03
N ALA A 281 4.81 -8.75 28.87
CA ALA A 281 5.28 -10.12 28.68
C ALA A 281 4.09 -11.07 28.92
N GLY A 282 3.91 -12.08 28.05
CA GLY A 282 2.85 -13.08 28.18
C GLY A 282 3.05 -13.99 29.40
N ASN A 283 2.61 -15.25 29.31
CA ASN A 283 2.64 -16.19 30.44
C ASN A 283 4.05 -16.51 31.00
N THR A 284 5.12 -16.22 30.26
CA THR A 284 6.50 -16.56 30.63
C THR A 284 7.24 -15.44 31.36
N GLY A 285 6.67 -14.23 31.45
CA GLY A 285 7.34 -13.08 32.06
C GLY A 285 8.53 -12.56 31.25
N LEU A 286 9.29 -11.63 31.84
CA LEU A 286 10.55 -11.13 31.27
C LEU A 286 11.68 -12.07 31.71
N SER A 287 12.09 -13.01 30.85
CA SER A 287 13.18 -13.96 31.12
C SER A 287 14.54 -13.43 30.65
N ASP A 288 15.62 -13.89 31.28
CA ASP A 288 17.01 -13.63 30.88
C ASP A 288 17.44 -12.14 30.84
N ALA A 289 16.65 -11.24 31.45
CA ALA A 289 17.05 -9.86 31.64
C ALA A 289 18.21 -9.78 32.65
N GLY A 290 19.38 -9.33 32.21
CA GLY A 290 20.55 -9.18 33.08
C GLY A 290 20.30 -8.21 34.25
N SER A 291 19.60 -7.10 33.99
CA SER A 291 19.16 -6.16 35.03
C SER A 291 17.84 -5.51 34.63
N VAL A 292 16.98 -5.22 35.61
CA VAL A 292 15.76 -4.45 35.42
C VAL A 292 15.83 -3.23 36.34
N SER A 293 15.65 -2.03 35.79
CA SER A 293 15.63 -0.77 36.52
C SER A 293 14.34 -0.01 36.24
N ALA A 294 13.89 0.80 37.20
CA ALA A 294 12.76 1.69 37.05
C ALA A 294 13.13 3.04 37.68
N THR A 295 12.79 4.14 36.99
CA THR A 295 12.93 5.51 37.55
C THR A 295 11.88 5.80 38.64
N ASN A 296 10.93 4.88 38.81
CA ASN A 296 9.84 4.94 39.77
C ASN A 296 9.65 3.55 40.41
N TRP A 297 8.54 3.33 41.12
CA TRP A 297 8.26 2.09 41.84
C TRP A 297 8.22 0.83 40.96
N PHE A 298 8.91 -0.23 41.42
CA PHE A 298 8.58 -1.61 41.07
C PHE A 298 7.32 -2.03 41.83
N ARG A 299 6.30 -2.54 41.13
CA ARG A 299 5.02 -2.92 41.74
C ARG A 299 4.64 -4.36 41.37
N SER A 300 4.33 -5.17 42.38
CA SER A 300 3.65 -6.47 42.22
C SER A 300 2.14 -6.32 42.44
N LYS A 301 1.34 -7.28 41.95
CA LYS A 301 -0.11 -7.33 42.14
C LYS A 301 -0.56 -8.75 42.52
N GLY A 302 -1.63 -8.84 43.31
CA GLY A 302 -2.11 -10.12 43.85
C GLY A 302 -1.23 -10.65 44.98
N ASN A 303 -1.33 -11.94 45.25
CA ASN A 303 -0.55 -12.62 46.31
C ASN A 303 0.88 -12.90 45.83
N SER A 304 1.63 -11.83 45.52
CA SER A 304 2.92 -11.90 44.84
C SER A 304 3.93 -10.89 45.41
N GLY A 305 5.15 -10.92 44.89
CA GLY A 305 6.25 -10.07 45.31
C GLY A 305 7.51 -10.36 44.51
N TRP A 306 8.66 -10.19 45.14
CA TRP A 306 9.93 -10.62 44.57
C TRP A 306 10.18 -12.08 44.93
N TYR A 307 10.47 -12.90 43.93
CA TYR A 307 10.76 -14.32 44.07
C TYR A 307 12.02 -14.66 43.28
N ASN A 308 12.95 -15.34 43.92
CA ASN A 308 14.13 -15.89 43.28
C ASN A 308 13.87 -17.37 42.97
N GLN A 309 13.85 -17.72 41.67
CA GLN A 309 13.52 -19.05 41.19
C GLN A 309 14.55 -20.11 41.59
N ASP A 310 15.84 -19.78 41.54
CA ASP A 310 16.92 -20.72 41.84
C ASP A 310 16.96 -21.09 43.33
N TYR A 311 16.68 -20.12 44.20
CA TYR A 311 16.76 -20.30 45.64
C TYR A 311 15.40 -20.55 46.32
N ALA A 312 14.33 -20.59 45.54
CA ALA A 312 12.95 -20.80 45.99
C ALA A 312 12.56 -19.94 47.21
N GLY A 313 12.98 -18.67 47.18
CA GLY A 313 12.85 -17.73 48.29
C GLY A 313 12.50 -16.34 47.78
N GLY A 314 12.11 -15.43 48.68
CA GLY A 314 11.66 -14.11 48.26
C GLY A 314 11.01 -13.29 49.35
N ILE A 315 10.39 -12.19 48.95
CA ILE A 315 9.53 -11.34 49.79
C ILE A 315 8.18 -11.13 49.10
N TYR A 316 7.09 -11.30 49.83
CA TYR A 316 5.73 -11.27 49.27
C TYR A 316 4.68 -10.77 50.27
N MET A 317 3.48 -10.48 49.78
CA MET A 317 2.31 -10.12 50.59
C MET A 317 1.11 -10.96 50.17
N THR A 318 0.28 -11.36 51.14
CA THR A 318 -1.01 -12.05 50.94
C THR A 318 -2.18 -11.33 51.60
N ASP A 319 -1.88 -10.25 52.32
CA ASP A 319 -2.84 -9.34 52.94
C ASP A 319 -2.26 -7.93 52.94
N SER A 320 -3.01 -6.98 53.46
CA SER A 320 -2.67 -5.56 53.49
C SER A 320 -1.76 -5.15 54.65
N THR A 321 -1.41 -6.07 55.56
CA THR A 321 -0.77 -5.72 56.84
C THR A 321 0.69 -6.17 56.91
N TRP A 322 1.03 -7.30 56.29
CA TRP A 322 2.32 -7.94 56.51
C TRP A 322 3.10 -8.19 55.22
N ILE A 323 4.35 -7.74 55.22
CA ILE A 323 5.41 -8.24 54.32
C ILE A 323 5.98 -9.51 54.92
N ARG A 324 6.17 -10.53 54.09
CA ARG A 324 6.61 -11.86 54.50
C ARG A 324 7.80 -12.31 53.68
N THR A 325 8.60 -13.20 54.26
CA THR A 325 9.58 -13.99 53.51
C THR A 325 8.90 -15.23 52.91
N TYR A 326 9.21 -15.54 51.66
CA TYR A 326 8.68 -16.72 50.97
C TYR A 326 9.46 -17.98 51.35
N GLY A 327 8.77 -19.13 51.45
CA GLY A 327 9.41 -20.44 51.65
C GLY A 327 10.05 -20.65 53.03
N ASN A 328 9.54 -19.97 54.08
CA ASN A 328 10.10 -19.99 55.44
C ASN A 328 11.59 -19.59 55.51
N LYS A 329 12.06 -18.79 54.55
CA LYS A 329 13.44 -18.28 54.53
C LYS A 329 13.60 -17.11 55.50
N GLY A 330 14.81 -16.91 56.02
CA GLY A 330 15.15 -15.74 56.83
C GLY A 330 15.31 -14.48 55.98
N PHE A 331 15.11 -13.31 56.59
CA PHE A 331 15.50 -12.02 56.01
C PHE A 331 16.80 -11.55 56.68
N TYR A 332 17.92 -11.68 55.97
CA TYR A 332 19.23 -11.29 56.49
C TYR A 332 19.57 -9.85 56.09
N CYS A 333 19.83 -9.00 57.08
CA CYS A 333 20.37 -7.65 56.88
C CYS A 333 21.79 -7.62 57.43
N ASN A 334 22.78 -7.33 56.58
CA ASN A 334 24.20 -7.28 57.00
C ASN A 334 24.54 -6.02 57.82
N ALA A 335 23.61 -5.06 57.84
CA ALA A 335 23.73 -3.79 58.54
C ALA A 335 22.59 -3.66 59.56
N THR A 336 22.22 -2.43 59.89
CA THR A 336 21.19 -2.15 60.87
C THR A 336 19.79 -2.28 60.28
N ILE A 337 18.89 -2.93 61.01
CA ILE A 337 17.45 -2.76 60.81
C ILE A 337 16.99 -1.64 61.74
N GLN A 338 16.47 -0.55 61.16
CA GLN A 338 15.84 0.53 61.92
C GLN A 338 14.33 0.32 61.94
N SER A 339 13.75 0.28 63.14
CA SER A 339 12.30 0.21 63.33
C SER A 339 11.91 1.02 64.55
N GLU A 340 10.72 1.62 64.56
CA GLU A 340 10.15 2.25 65.75
C GLU A 340 9.90 1.22 66.86
N SER A 341 9.49 0.01 66.50
CA SER A 341 9.33 -1.12 67.40
C SER A 341 9.76 -2.42 66.73
N LEU A 342 10.62 -3.18 67.40
CA LEU A 342 11.02 -4.52 66.99
C LEU A 342 10.35 -5.56 67.90
N LEU A 343 9.32 -6.22 67.37
CA LEU A 343 8.69 -7.34 68.07
C LEU A 343 9.46 -8.63 67.80
N VAL A 344 10.13 -9.17 68.83
CA VAL A 344 10.82 -10.47 68.76
C VAL A 344 10.02 -11.51 69.55
N ASN A 345 9.19 -12.29 68.86
CA ASN A 345 8.36 -13.32 69.50
C ASN A 345 9.22 -14.53 69.92
N ASN A 346 9.10 -14.96 71.19
CA ASN A 346 9.72 -16.15 71.78
C ASN A 346 11.24 -16.29 71.58
N ASN A 347 12.06 -15.42 72.19
CA ASN A 347 13.49 -15.45 71.91
C ASN A 347 14.38 -15.33 73.15
N ALA A 348 14.63 -16.49 73.79
CA ALA A 348 15.71 -16.64 74.78
C ALA A 348 17.10 -16.37 74.16
N SER A 349 17.25 -16.57 72.84
CA SER A 349 18.52 -16.35 72.13
C SER A 349 18.79 -14.87 71.81
N ALA A 350 17.76 -14.03 71.70
CA ALA A 350 17.94 -12.58 71.44
C ALA A 350 18.31 -11.78 72.70
N LEU A 351 17.98 -12.27 73.90
CA LEU A 351 18.26 -11.58 75.18
C LEU A 351 19.47 -12.14 75.92
N GLY A 352 20.25 -13.01 75.26
CA GLY A 352 21.33 -13.78 75.88
C GLY A 352 20.81 -14.97 76.70
N ALA A 353 21.50 -16.11 76.58
CA ALA A 353 21.19 -17.30 77.37
C ALA A 353 21.42 -17.05 78.86
N TRP A 354 20.62 -17.70 79.71
CA TRP A 354 20.85 -17.70 81.16
C TRP A 354 22.07 -18.56 81.51
N ALA A 355 23.00 -17.98 82.26
CA ALA A 355 24.14 -18.65 82.86
C ALA A 355 23.88 -18.95 84.33
N SER A 356 24.27 -20.15 84.79
CA SER A 356 24.23 -20.50 86.21
C SER A 356 25.27 -19.69 86.99
N ILE A 357 25.01 -19.40 88.26
CA ILE A 357 25.97 -18.70 89.13
C ILE A 357 26.17 -19.45 90.44
N SER A 358 27.43 -19.50 90.88
CA SER A 358 27.77 -20.08 92.17
C SER A 358 27.42 -19.10 93.27
N LEU A 359 26.76 -19.61 94.31
CA LEU A 359 26.52 -18.86 95.54
C LEU A 359 27.74 -18.95 96.44
N SER A 360 27.99 -17.86 97.16
CA SER A 360 29.06 -17.74 98.14
C SER A 360 28.75 -18.56 99.40
N THR A 361 29.79 -18.82 100.20
CA THR A 361 29.66 -19.50 101.49
C THR A 361 28.59 -18.84 102.36
N GLY A 362 27.73 -19.65 102.97
CA GLY A 362 26.61 -19.19 103.80
C GLY A 362 25.33 -18.89 103.04
N TRP A 363 25.28 -19.19 101.73
CA TRP A 363 24.10 -19.03 100.89
C TRP A 363 23.82 -20.28 100.04
N ALA A 364 22.55 -20.56 99.80
CA ALA A 364 22.09 -21.64 98.93
C ALA A 364 20.86 -21.23 98.13
N ASN A 365 20.59 -21.93 97.02
CA ASN A 365 19.37 -21.74 96.24
C ASN A 365 18.17 -22.23 97.05
N TYR A 366 17.09 -21.45 97.09
CA TYR A 366 15.93 -21.75 97.94
C TYR A 366 15.23 -23.08 97.61
N GLY A 367 15.17 -23.45 96.32
CA GLY A 367 14.49 -24.66 95.86
C GLY A 367 12.96 -24.49 95.79
N SER A 368 12.21 -25.56 96.00
CA SER A 368 10.73 -25.56 96.09
C SER A 368 9.99 -24.94 94.89
N GLY A 369 10.51 -25.16 93.67
CA GLY A 369 9.92 -24.63 92.43
C GLY A 369 10.36 -23.21 92.07
N TYR A 370 11.13 -22.53 92.94
CA TYR A 370 11.74 -21.25 92.61
C TYR A 370 13.00 -21.42 91.76
N VAL A 371 13.28 -20.39 90.95
CA VAL A 371 14.42 -20.35 90.04
C VAL A 371 15.72 -20.29 90.85
N SER A 372 16.64 -21.22 90.58
CA SER A 372 18.03 -21.13 91.07
C SER A 372 18.69 -19.86 90.55
N ALA A 373 19.52 -19.23 91.39
CA ALA A 373 20.28 -18.06 91.01
C ALA A 373 21.02 -18.27 89.69
N ARG A 374 20.82 -17.31 88.78
CA ARG A 374 21.38 -17.28 87.44
C ARG A 374 21.48 -15.83 86.98
N TYR A 375 22.26 -15.60 85.93
CA TYR A 375 22.36 -14.28 85.32
C TYR A 375 22.34 -14.36 83.80
N ARG A 376 22.03 -13.25 83.14
CA ARG A 376 22.24 -13.06 81.70
C ARG A 376 22.65 -11.64 81.42
N ARG A 377 23.43 -11.43 80.35
CA ARG A 377 23.80 -10.11 79.85
C ARG A 377 22.94 -9.77 78.65
N PHE A 378 22.39 -8.56 78.61
CA PHE A 378 21.79 -7.98 77.41
C PHE A 378 22.22 -6.52 77.28
N GLY A 379 23.04 -6.23 76.26
CA GLY A 379 23.68 -4.93 76.11
C GLY A 379 24.62 -4.62 77.28
N ASP A 380 24.45 -3.44 77.88
CA ASP A 380 25.30 -2.87 78.95
C ASP A 380 24.76 -3.16 80.36
N VAL A 381 23.86 -4.14 80.48
CA VAL A 381 23.32 -4.57 81.77
C VAL A 381 23.39 -6.08 81.94
N VAL A 382 23.44 -6.50 83.20
CA VAL A 382 23.31 -7.90 83.64
C VAL A 382 22.06 -8.02 84.49
N HIS A 383 21.21 -8.97 84.14
CA HIS A 383 20.06 -9.36 84.93
C HIS A 383 20.42 -10.57 85.78
N VAL A 384 20.37 -10.41 87.09
CA VAL A 384 20.50 -11.49 88.07
C VAL A 384 19.11 -11.88 88.54
N HIS A 385 18.80 -13.16 88.45
CA HIS A 385 17.49 -13.68 88.79
C HIS A 385 17.59 -14.99 89.58
N GLY A 386 16.85 -15.11 90.67
CA GLY A 386 16.63 -16.35 91.40
C GLY A 386 16.27 -16.10 92.86
N MET A 387 15.93 -17.16 93.59
CA MET A 387 15.64 -17.08 95.03
C MET A 387 16.71 -17.83 95.82
N VAL A 388 17.26 -17.16 96.81
CA VAL A 388 18.34 -17.69 97.66
C VAL A 388 17.94 -17.62 99.12
N TYR A 389 18.59 -18.43 99.96
CA TYR A 389 18.51 -18.27 101.40
C TYR A 389 19.86 -18.37 102.10
N CYS A 390 19.93 -17.73 103.26
CA CYS A 390 21.09 -17.76 104.12
C CYS A 390 21.15 -19.09 104.90
N THR A 391 22.21 -19.86 104.69
CA THR A 391 22.53 -21.09 105.42
C THR A 391 23.51 -20.84 106.57
N ASN A 392 24.21 -19.71 106.58
CA ASN A 392 25.08 -19.30 107.68
C ASN A 392 25.14 -17.76 107.77
N ALA A 393 24.60 -17.21 108.86
CA ALA A 393 24.48 -15.78 109.08
C ALA A 393 25.82 -15.05 109.32
N SER A 394 26.95 -15.74 109.39
CA SER A 394 28.27 -15.10 109.50
C SER A 394 28.79 -14.52 108.16
N TYR A 395 28.18 -14.85 107.02
CA TYR A 395 28.68 -14.46 105.69
C TYR A 395 27.64 -13.63 104.92
N GLY A 396 27.98 -12.37 104.61
CA GLY A 396 27.07 -11.43 103.93
C GLY A 396 27.15 -11.42 102.40
N GLY A 397 28.21 -12.00 101.80
CA GLY A 397 28.32 -12.13 100.35
C GLY A 397 27.39 -13.23 99.86
N ILE A 398 26.46 -12.91 98.96
CA ILE A 398 25.49 -13.86 98.37
C ILE A 398 26.12 -14.58 97.17
N LEU A 399 26.72 -13.83 96.24
CA LEU A 399 27.35 -14.35 95.02
C LEU A 399 28.30 -13.31 94.41
N ASN A 400 29.15 -13.75 93.47
CA ASN A 400 30.04 -12.87 92.70
C ASN A 400 29.71 -12.97 91.21
N LEU A 401 29.35 -11.84 90.60
CA LEU A 401 29.16 -11.75 89.15
C LEU A 401 30.51 -11.59 88.45
N PRO A 402 30.73 -12.27 87.31
CA PRO A 402 31.95 -12.14 86.51
C PRO A 402 31.98 -10.85 85.67
N TYR A 403 31.32 -9.80 86.14
CA TYR A 403 31.30 -8.48 85.52
C TYR A 403 31.54 -7.44 86.60
N GLN A 404 32.36 -6.44 86.30
CA GLN A 404 32.64 -5.34 87.21
C GLN A 404 31.67 -4.19 86.96
N ILE A 405 31.22 -3.55 88.03
CA ILE A 405 30.40 -2.33 87.98
C ILE A 405 31.21 -1.09 88.35
N ALA A 406 30.74 0.08 87.94
CA ALA A 406 31.39 1.36 88.19
C ALA A 406 31.32 1.84 89.64
N ALA A 407 30.16 1.62 90.23
CA ALA A 407 29.77 2.14 91.52
C ALA A 407 28.81 1.17 92.18
N ARG A 408 28.69 1.27 93.50
CA ARG A 408 27.74 0.46 94.25
C ARG A 408 26.31 0.69 93.75
N TYR A 409 25.61 -0.39 93.44
CA TYR A 409 24.19 -0.36 93.07
C TYR A 409 23.35 -0.96 94.20
N ILE A 410 22.33 -0.23 94.63
CA ILE A 410 21.51 -0.59 95.79
C ILE A 410 20.20 -1.20 95.31
N TYR A 411 19.82 -2.34 95.89
CA TYR A 411 18.57 -3.03 95.63
C TYR A 411 17.88 -3.39 96.94
N GLN A 412 16.56 -3.20 96.98
CA GLN A 412 15.71 -3.59 98.09
C GLN A 412 14.89 -4.81 97.65
N PRO A 413 15.37 -6.02 97.92
CA PRO A 413 14.68 -7.24 97.51
C PRO A 413 13.40 -7.46 98.31
N ALA A 414 12.48 -8.23 97.74
CA ALA A 414 11.55 -8.98 98.58
C ALA A 414 12.37 -9.97 99.43
N SER A 415 12.18 -9.92 100.75
CA SER A 415 12.93 -10.74 101.69
C SER A 415 12.06 -11.10 102.90
N SER A 416 12.36 -12.22 103.58
CA SER A 416 11.70 -12.57 104.85
C SER A 416 12.04 -11.62 105.99
N VAL A 417 13.08 -10.81 105.83
CA VAL A 417 13.52 -9.83 106.82
C VAL A 417 13.10 -8.45 106.36
N GLN A 418 12.41 -7.74 107.24
CA GLN A 418 11.95 -6.40 106.97
C GLN A 418 13.15 -5.45 106.83
N HIS A 419 13.14 -4.64 105.77
CA HIS A 419 14.19 -3.66 105.44
C HIS A 419 15.58 -4.24 105.13
N GLN A 420 15.69 -5.53 104.73
CA GLN A 420 16.95 -6.04 104.20
C GLN A 420 17.33 -5.28 102.93
N ARG A 421 18.59 -4.85 102.85
CA ARG A 421 19.16 -4.28 101.64
C ARG A 421 20.14 -5.27 101.01
N VAL A 422 20.18 -5.32 99.69
CA VAL A 422 21.19 -6.05 98.92
C VAL A 422 21.91 -5.06 98.02
N ASP A 423 23.23 -5.02 98.14
CA ASP A 423 24.07 -4.13 97.35
C ASP A 423 24.87 -4.97 96.35
N ALA A 424 24.92 -4.52 95.10
CA ALA A 424 25.98 -4.90 94.19
C ALA A 424 27.16 -3.96 94.44
N VAL A 425 28.31 -4.51 94.80
CA VAL A 425 29.49 -3.76 95.24
C VAL A 425 30.66 -4.08 94.31
N PRO A 426 31.35 -3.05 93.78
CA PRO A 426 32.47 -3.26 92.88
C PRO A 426 33.68 -3.83 93.63
N TYR A 427 34.28 -4.87 93.04
CA TYR A 427 35.60 -5.39 93.41
C TYR A 427 36.47 -5.49 92.15
N SER A 428 37.78 -5.66 92.31
CA SER A 428 38.69 -5.84 91.17
C SER A 428 38.36 -7.17 90.46
N GLY A 429 37.85 -7.08 89.22
CA GLY A 429 37.55 -8.24 88.38
C GLY A 429 36.17 -8.91 88.60
N TYR A 430 35.35 -8.44 89.54
CA TYR A 430 34.01 -8.99 89.77
C TYR A 430 33.10 -8.00 90.53
N THR A 431 31.81 -8.30 90.57
CA THR A 431 30.84 -7.57 91.42
C THR A 431 30.29 -8.50 92.48
N SER A 432 30.47 -8.14 93.74
CA SER A 432 29.92 -8.90 94.87
C SER A 432 28.49 -8.45 95.13
N ILE A 433 27.54 -9.37 95.09
CA ILE A 433 26.18 -9.15 95.56
C ILE A 433 26.16 -9.54 97.02
N GLN A 434 25.85 -8.61 97.91
CA GLN A 434 25.93 -8.82 99.35
C GLN A 434 24.80 -8.17 100.12
N THR A 435 24.41 -8.76 101.25
CA THR A 435 23.46 -8.17 102.19
C THR A 435 24.09 -7.02 102.96
N VAL A 436 23.30 -5.99 103.24
CA VAL A 436 23.67 -4.88 104.13
C VAL A 436 22.59 -4.71 105.20
N GLY A 437 23.02 -4.59 106.46
CA GLY A 437 22.14 -4.53 107.63
C GLY A 437 22.11 -5.79 108.50
N GLY A 438 22.89 -6.82 108.14
CA GLY A 438 22.97 -8.09 108.86
C GLY A 438 22.01 -9.15 108.29
N GLN A 439 22.55 -10.30 107.89
CA GLN A 439 21.78 -11.46 107.44
C GLN A 439 21.39 -12.33 108.64
N VAL A 440 20.22 -12.99 108.56
CA VAL A 440 19.80 -13.97 109.58
C VAL A 440 19.68 -15.36 108.95
N LEU A 441 19.86 -16.39 109.78
CA LEU A 441 19.75 -17.78 109.33
C LEU A 441 18.35 -18.05 108.75
N ASN A 442 18.30 -18.77 107.62
CA ASN A 442 17.09 -19.08 106.85
C ASN A 442 16.37 -17.87 106.24
N GLN A 443 16.99 -16.69 106.26
CA GLN A 443 16.49 -15.57 105.51
C GLN A 443 16.41 -15.91 104.03
N TRP A 444 15.27 -15.70 103.39
CA TRP A 444 15.15 -15.74 101.94
C TRP A 444 15.27 -14.35 101.32
N ILE A 445 15.85 -14.30 100.14
CA ILE A 445 16.02 -13.09 99.31
C ILE A 445 15.66 -13.44 97.88
N MET A 446 14.78 -12.65 97.27
CA MET A 446 14.55 -12.68 95.84
C MET A 446 15.58 -11.78 95.15
N LEU A 447 16.42 -12.38 94.32
CA LEU A 447 17.31 -11.68 93.41
C LEU A 447 16.53 -11.44 92.12
N ASP A 448 16.16 -10.19 91.85
CA ASP A 448 15.62 -9.76 90.57
C ASP A 448 16.19 -8.37 90.25
N MET A 449 17.48 -8.36 89.90
CA MET A 449 18.30 -7.16 89.80
C MET A 449 18.76 -6.95 88.37
N ILE A 450 18.57 -5.74 87.83
CA ILE A 450 19.20 -5.30 86.58
C ILE A 450 20.33 -4.34 86.94
N ILE A 451 21.56 -4.77 86.68
CA ILE A 451 22.77 -4.11 87.14
C ILE A 451 23.51 -3.56 85.92
N PRO A 452 23.82 -2.25 85.86
CA PRO A 452 24.64 -1.68 84.81
C PRO A 452 26.09 -2.16 84.96
N ILE A 453 26.69 -2.62 83.86
CA ILE A 453 28.07 -3.12 83.82
C ILE A 453 28.92 -2.26 82.89
N TYR A 454 30.24 -2.31 83.09
CA TYR A 454 31.21 -1.71 82.17
C TYR A 454 31.55 -2.62 80.99
#